data_AF-A0A0C1ZNF7-F1
#
_entry.id   AF-A0A0C1ZNF7-F1
#
_cell.length_a   1.000
_cell.length_b   1.000
_cell.length_c   1.000
_cell.angle_alpha   90.00
_cell.angle_beta   90.00
_cell.angle_gamma   90.00
#
_symmetry.space_group_name_H-M   'P 1'
#
loop_
_entity.id
_entity.type
_entity.pdbx_description
1 polymer ?
#
loop_
_entity_poly.entity_id
_entity_poly.type
_entity_poly.pdbx_seq_one_letter_code
_entity_poly.pdbx_strand_id
1 'polypeptide(L)'
;MSLALVGLTTLSLGACSKAPPADVADRLWVAQMPTGPRDQIDAFVLTDVGKYSGGSFYHGSLFRGVHDSFKWTTKAKDRGVIHILQTQHDVEVRTQPCKPDRGFDQCILLEGDPKKIVRYQSRKRWAIPRKGKASDVPALLLELSEDDEDLEAAFMTPRDD
;
A
#
# COMPACT_ATOMS: atom_id res chain seq x y z
N MET A 1 56.74 -9.02 -32.66
CA MET A 1 56.65 -8.29 -31.37
C MET A 1 55.80 -7.05 -31.56
N SER A 2 55.04 -6.68 -30.52
CA SER A 2 54.08 -5.56 -30.40
C SER A 2 52.63 -5.92 -30.78
N LEU A 3 51.83 -6.45 -29.84
CA LEU A 3 51.06 -5.82 -28.75
C LEU A 3 49.68 -5.31 -29.20
N ALA A 4 48.67 -5.90 -28.56
CA ALA A 4 47.24 -5.71 -28.76
C ALA A 4 46.75 -4.34 -28.29
N LEU A 5 45.63 -3.87 -28.86
CA LEU A 5 44.72 -2.96 -28.15
C LEU A 5 43.28 -3.46 -28.35
N VAL A 6 42.77 -4.08 -27.29
CA VAL A 6 41.36 -4.49 -27.14
C VAL A 6 40.56 -3.23 -26.84
N GLY A 7 39.73 -2.78 -27.78
CA GLY A 7 38.78 -1.70 -27.56
C GLY A 7 37.60 -2.22 -26.73
N LEU A 8 37.59 -1.92 -25.42
CA LEU A 8 36.42 -2.15 -24.57
C LEU A 8 35.29 -1.21 -24.99
N THR A 9 34.25 -1.76 -25.61
CA THR A 9 32.94 -1.16 -25.75
C THR A 9 32.27 -1.02 -24.38
N THR A 10 32.17 0.19 -23.85
CA THR A 10 31.34 0.51 -22.69
C THR A 10 29.87 0.64 -23.13
N LEU A 11 29.13 -0.47 -23.10
CA LEU A 11 27.67 -0.47 -23.12
C LEU A 11 27.16 0.00 -21.76
N SER A 12 26.88 1.29 -21.64
CA SER A 12 26.13 1.84 -20.52
C SER A 12 24.66 1.42 -20.63
N LEU A 13 24.36 0.21 -20.14
CA LEU A 13 23.00 -0.22 -19.80
C LEU A 13 22.51 0.59 -18.60
N GLY A 14 22.07 1.82 -18.87
CA GLY A 14 21.17 2.55 -18.00
C GLY A 14 19.81 1.85 -18.03
N ALA A 15 19.72 0.69 -17.38
CA ALA A 15 18.45 0.10 -17.03
C ALA A 15 17.83 1.02 -15.97
N CYS A 16 17.09 2.03 -16.41
CA CYS A 16 16.03 2.61 -15.61
C CYS A 16 15.08 1.45 -15.32
N SER A 17 15.30 0.78 -14.19
CA SER A 17 14.41 -0.20 -13.61
C SER A 17 13.05 0.49 -13.50
N LYS A 18 12.17 0.26 -14.48
CA LYS A 18 10.75 0.51 -14.31
C LYS A 18 10.39 -0.34 -13.11
N ALA A 19 10.17 0.31 -11.97
CA ALA A 19 9.66 -0.35 -10.79
C ALA A 19 8.50 -1.24 -11.25
N PRO A 20 8.41 -2.49 -10.76
CA PRO A 20 7.24 -3.30 -11.04
C PRO A 20 6.00 -2.46 -10.73
N PRO A 21 4.96 -2.54 -11.58
CA PRO A 21 3.68 -1.93 -11.27
C PRO A 21 3.30 -2.36 -9.86
N ALA A 22 2.86 -1.42 -9.03
CA ALA A 22 2.39 -1.77 -7.70
C ALA A 22 1.25 -2.78 -7.87
N ASP A 23 1.50 -4.01 -7.45
CA ASP A 23 0.45 -4.97 -7.21
C ASP A 23 -0.32 -4.44 -6.01
N VAL A 24 -1.38 -3.66 -6.28
CA VAL A 24 -2.15 -2.92 -5.27
C VAL A 24 -2.91 -3.89 -4.35
N ALA A 25 -3.23 -5.08 -4.86
CA ALA A 25 -3.92 -6.12 -4.13
C ALA A 25 -2.99 -6.87 -3.15
N ASP A 26 -3.63 -7.59 -2.25
CA ASP A 26 -3.05 -8.52 -1.28
C ASP A 26 -1.98 -7.88 -0.38
N ARG A 27 -2.23 -6.66 0.09
CA ARG A 27 -1.33 -5.95 1.02
C ARG A 27 -2.03 -4.82 1.78
N LEU A 28 -1.46 -4.48 2.93
CA LEU A 28 -1.79 -3.24 3.64
C LEU A 28 -1.01 -2.05 3.06
N TRP A 29 -1.73 -0.93 2.91
CA TRP A 29 -1.22 0.36 2.49
C TRP A 29 -1.50 1.40 3.56
N VAL A 30 -0.50 2.23 3.91
CA VAL A 30 -0.65 3.33 4.88
C VAL A 30 -0.17 4.64 4.27
N ALA A 31 -0.88 5.74 4.53
CA ALA A 31 -0.46 7.05 4.06
C ALA A 31 0.72 7.61 4.89
N GLN A 32 0.71 7.30 6.19
CA GLN A 32 1.79 7.60 7.12
C GLN A 32 1.94 6.46 8.14
N MET A 33 3.17 6.26 8.65
CA MET A 33 3.35 5.46 9.85
C MET A 33 2.72 6.19 11.03
N PRO A 34 1.91 5.51 11.86
CA PRO A 34 1.60 6.04 13.18
C PRO A 34 2.90 6.15 14.00
N THR A 35 2.93 7.12 14.92
CA THR A 35 3.97 7.27 15.94
C THR A 35 3.46 6.95 17.34
N GLY A 36 2.14 6.75 17.47
CA GLY A 36 1.43 6.42 18.70
C GLY A 36 0.07 5.78 18.40
N PRO A 37 -0.55 5.04 19.34
CA PRO A 37 -1.82 4.36 19.11
C PRO A 37 -3.02 5.32 18.95
N ARG A 38 -2.85 6.60 19.31
CA ARG A 38 -3.87 7.66 19.16
C ARG A 38 -3.75 8.43 17.84
N ASP A 39 -2.69 8.20 17.07
CA ASP A 39 -2.44 8.96 15.85
C ASP A 39 -3.49 8.65 14.79
N GLN A 40 -3.90 9.69 14.06
CA GLN A 40 -4.78 9.51 12.91
C GLN A 40 -3.95 8.99 11.73
N ILE A 41 -4.35 7.83 11.24
CA ILE A 41 -3.80 7.18 10.07
C ILE A 41 -4.87 7.07 8.99
N ASP A 42 -4.42 7.20 7.75
CA ASP A 42 -5.16 6.77 6.58
C ASP A 42 -4.50 5.49 6.08
N ALA A 43 -5.31 4.45 5.95
CA ALA A 43 -4.84 3.15 5.48
C ALA A 43 -5.90 2.52 4.59
N PHE A 44 -5.48 1.61 3.72
CA PHE A 44 -6.42 0.77 3.01
C PHE A 44 -5.83 -0.61 2.74
N VAL A 45 -6.73 -1.54 2.51
CA VAL A 45 -6.41 -2.87 2.00
C VAL A 45 -7.23 -3.10 0.74
N LEU A 46 -6.62 -3.77 -0.24
CA LEU A 46 -7.32 -4.37 -1.37
C LEU A 46 -6.92 -5.85 -1.41
N THR A 47 -7.89 -6.75 -1.59
CA THR A 47 -7.64 -8.20 -1.65
C THR A 47 -8.39 -8.83 -2.81
N ASP A 48 -7.79 -9.85 -3.39
CA ASP A 48 -8.44 -10.70 -4.39
C ASP A 48 -8.72 -12.09 -3.80
N VAL A 49 -10.01 -12.42 -3.63
CA VAL A 49 -10.47 -13.70 -3.08
C VAL A 49 -11.39 -14.40 -4.09
N GLY A 50 -10.82 -15.36 -4.81
CA GLY A 50 -11.55 -16.12 -5.84
C GLY A 50 -11.98 -15.21 -7.00
N LYS A 51 -13.28 -14.94 -7.09
CA LYS A 51 -13.86 -14.02 -8.11
C LYS A 51 -14.18 -12.62 -7.55
N TYR A 52 -13.95 -12.41 -6.26
CA TYR A 52 -14.23 -11.15 -5.58
C TYR A 52 -12.95 -10.34 -5.46
N SER A 53 -13.03 -9.06 -5.82
CA SER A 53 -11.98 -8.08 -5.56
C SER A 53 -12.58 -6.94 -4.76
N GLY A 54 -11.96 -6.60 -3.64
CA GLY A 54 -12.49 -5.57 -2.76
C GLY A 54 -11.66 -5.42 -1.50
N GLY A 55 -12.06 -4.45 -0.69
CA GLY A 55 -11.25 -4.01 0.43
C GLY A 55 -11.96 -2.99 1.30
N SER A 56 -11.17 -2.27 2.08
CA SER A 56 -11.66 -1.24 2.98
C SER A 56 -10.64 -0.12 3.12
N PHE A 57 -11.14 1.12 3.09
CA PHE A 57 -10.42 2.28 3.58
C PHE A 57 -10.63 2.38 5.07
N TYR A 58 -9.62 2.88 5.76
CA TYR A 58 -9.65 3.17 7.17
C TYR A 58 -9.12 4.57 7.42
N HIS A 59 -9.89 5.34 8.19
CA HIS A 59 -9.48 6.63 8.69
C HIS A 59 -9.70 6.68 10.20
N GLY A 60 -8.62 6.78 10.97
CA GLY A 60 -8.73 6.77 12.41
C GLY A 60 -7.43 6.50 13.13
N SER A 61 -7.55 6.20 14.41
CA SER A 61 -6.49 5.75 15.32
C SER A 61 -6.79 4.34 15.81
N LEU A 62 -5.81 3.62 16.35
CA LEU A 62 -6.00 2.24 16.82
C LEU A 62 -7.26 2.04 17.68
N PHE A 63 -7.60 3.03 18.52
CA PHE A 63 -8.76 2.95 19.43
C PHE A 63 -10.11 3.32 18.78
N ARG A 64 -10.11 4.15 17.74
CA ARG A 64 -11.33 4.65 17.10
C ARG A 64 -11.07 5.02 15.65
N GLY A 65 -11.96 4.61 14.76
CA GLY A 65 -11.89 5.00 13.36
C GLY A 65 -13.18 4.68 12.62
N VAL A 66 -13.23 5.13 11.38
CA VAL A 66 -14.27 4.79 10.42
C VAL A 66 -13.67 3.94 9.32
N HIS A 67 -14.50 3.09 8.73
CA HIS A 67 -14.10 2.26 7.60
C HIS A 67 -15.11 2.39 6.46
N ASP A 68 -14.59 2.48 5.25
CA ASP A 68 -15.36 2.50 4.00
C ASP A 68 -15.00 1.28 3.17
N SER A 69 -15.93 0.33 3.11
CA SER A 69 -15.77 -0.94 2.42
C SER A 69 -16.10 -0.73 0.96
N PHE A 70 -15.34 -1.37 0.08
CA PHE A 70 -15.51 -1.19 -1.35
C PHE A 70 -15.33 -2.47 -2.14
N LYS A 71 -15.97 -2.51 -3.30
CA LYS A 71 -15.65 -3.46 -4.37
C LYS A 71 -14.69 -2.82 -5.35
N TRP A 72 -13.75 -3.60 -5.84
CA TRP A 72 -12.79 -3.18 -6.85
C TRP A 72 -13.12 -3.82 -8.19
N THR A 73 -13.07 -3.02 -9.25
CA THR A 73 -13.13 -3.51 -10.63
C THR A 73 -11.93 -3.02 -11.41
N THR A 74 -11.03 -3.93 -11.78
CA THR A 74 -9.89 -3.62 -12.64
C THR A 74 -10.36 -3.20 -14.03
N LYS A 75 -9.93 -2.03 -14.49
CA LYS A 75 -10.16 -1.55 -15.87
C LYS A 75 -8.90 -1.69 -16.71
N ALA A 76 -7.76 -1.37 -16.11
CA ALA A 76 -6.44 -1.51 -16.71
C ALA A 76 -5.40 -1.77 -15.61
N LYS A 77 -4.14 -1.87 -16.03
CA LYS A 77 -3.00 -2.12 -15.15
C LYS A 77 -2.84 -1.10 -14.01
N ASP A 78 -3.12 0.17 -14.29
CA ASP A 78 -2.96 1.30 -13.37
C ASP A 78 -4.29 2.00 -13.07
N ARG A 79 -5.42 1.38 -13.42
CA ARG A 79 -6.76 1.99 -13.31
C ARG A 79 -7.83 1.00 -12.92
N GLY A 80 -8.77 1.45 -12.09
CA GLY A 80 -9.93 0.67 -11.69
C GLY A 80 -11.09 1.55 -11.25
N VAL A 81 -12.16 0.88 -10.85
CA VAL A 81 -13.32 1.52 -10.22
C VAL A 81 -13.47 0.97 -8.81
N ILE A 82 -13.56 1.88 -7.85
CA ILE A 82 -13.93 1.60 -6.46
C ILE A 82 -15.42 1.89 -6.33
N HIS A 83 -16.20 0.87 -6.02
CA HIS A 83 -17.60 1.02 -5.63
C HIS A 83 -17.70 1.02 -4.11
N ILE A 84 -17.93 2.19 -3.51
CA ILE A 84 -18.03 2.33 -2.05
C ILE A 84 -19.41 1.88 -1.58
N LEU A 85 -19.43 0.88 -0.71
CA LEU A 85 -20.66 0.19 -0.29
C LEU A 85 -21.53 1.05 0.63
N GLN A 86 -20.90 1.78 1.55
CA GLN A 86 -21.56 2.63 2.55
C GLN A 86 -22.41 3.72 1.90
N THR A 87 -21.85 4.36 0.87
CA THR A 87 -22.42 5.54 0.21
C THR A 87 -23.00 5.23 -1.18
N GLN A 88 -22.84 4.00 -1.67
CA GLN A 88 -23.31 3.52 -2.98
C GLN A 88 -22.89 4.42 -4.15
N HIS A 89 -21.62 4.78 -4.22
CA HIS A 89 -21.09 5.56 -5.33
C HIS A 89 -19.81 4.94 -5.90
N ASP A 90 -19.60 5.20 -7.18
CA ASP A 90 -18.43 4.75 -7.91
C ASP A 90 -17.40 5.87 -8.01
N VAL A 91 -16.13 5.52 -7.82
CA VAL A 91 -15.01 6.41 -8.08
C VAL A 91 -14.04 5.73 -9.03
N GLU A 92 -13.74 6.39 -10.14
CA GLU A 92 -12.64 5.96 -11.01
C GLU A 92 -11.33 6.35 -10.35
N VAL A 93 -10.44 5.38 -10.23
CA VAL A 93 -9.15 5.58 -9.57
C VAL A 93 -8.00 5.19 -10.46
N ARG A 94 -6.89 5.91 -10.27
CA ARG A 94 -5.62 5.65 -10.94
C ARG A 94 -4.52 5.48 -9.92
N THR A 95 -3.67 4.48 -10.12
CA THR A 95 -2.49 4.24 -9.29
C THR A 95 -1.23 4.63 -10.05
N GLN A 96 -0.44 5.52 -9.46
CA GLN A 96 0.85 5.92 -10.02
C GLN A 96 1.98 5.56 -9.05
N PRO A 97 3.09 4.97 -9.51
CA PRO A 97 4.21 4.67 -8.62
C PRO A 97 4.86 5.96 -8.10
N CYS A 98 5.33 5.94 -6.86
CA CYS A 98 6.15 7.00 -6.27
C CYS A 98 7.41 6.44 -5.62
N LYS A 99 8.30 7.32 -5.15
CA LYS A 99 9.48 6.92 -4.39
C LYS A 99 9.05 6.58 -2.95
N PRO A 100 9.33 5.36 -2.44
CA PRO A 100 9.05 5.03 -1.05
C PRO A 100 10.00 5.76 -0.09
N ASP A 101 9.47 6.08 1.09
CA ASP A 101 10.25 6.55 2.23
C ASP A 101 11.10 5.40 2.81
N ARG A 102 12.09 5.73 3.64
CA ARG A 102 12.95 4.71 4.28
C ARG A 102 12.09 3.74 5.10
N GLY A 103 12.34 2.44 4.94
CA GLY A 103 11.59 1.39 5.63
C GLY A 103 10.35 0.92 4.86
N PHE A 104 10.03 1.51 3.72
CA PHE A 104 8.97 1.06 2.81
C PHE A 104 9.55 0.47 1.52
N ASP A 105 8.84 -0.50 0.96
CA ASP A 105 9.24 -1.20 -0.27
C ASP A 105 8.47 -0.69 -1.48
N GLN A 106 7.25 -0.18 -1.26
CA GLN A 106 6.36 0.30 -2.32
C GLN A 106 5.69 1.61 -1.93
N CYS A 107 5.39 2.40 -2.96
CA CYS A 107 4.70 3.67 -2.85
C CYS A 107 3.79 3.85 -4.06
N ILE A 108 2.55 4.25 -3.80
CA ILE A 108 1.58 4.64 -4.82
C ILE A 108 0.97 6.01 -4.50
N LEU A 109 0.63 6.76 -5.55
CA LEU A 109 -0.37 7.82 -5.50
C LEU A 109 -1.68 7.21 -5.96
N LEU A 110 -2.69 7.25 -5.10
CA LEU A 110 -4.07 6.87 -5.43
C LEU A 110 -4.83 8.14 -5.80
N GLU A 111 -5.03 8.38 -7.09
CA GLU A 111 -5.87 9.45 -7.61
C GLU A 111 -7.31 8.95 -7.65
N GLY A 112 -8.26 9.72 -7.12
CA GLY A 112 -9.66 9.28 -6.98
C GLY A 112 -9.96 8.61 -5.64
N ASP A 113 -9.06 8.68 -4.67
CA ASP A 113 -9.47 8.60 -3.26
C ASP A 113 -10.53 9.71 -3.01
N PRO A 114 -11.62 9.49 -2.25
CA PRO A 114 -12.56 10.55 -1.87
C PRO A 114 -11.88 11.83 -1.34
N LYS A 115 -10.64 11.72 -0.84
CA LYS A 115 -9.76 12.82 -0.41
C LYS A 115 -8.89 13.45 -1.51
N LYS A 116 -9.18 13.23 -2.80
CA LYS A 116 -8.53 13.71 -4.03
C LYS A 116 -7.37 12.85 -4.53
N ILE A 117 -6.19 12.97 -3.91
CA ILE A 117 -4.99 12.20 -4.25
C ILE A 117 -4.24 11.92 -2.96
N VAL A 118 -4.08 10.65 -2.61
CA VAL A 118 -3.40 10.25 -1.37
C VAL A 118 -2.18 9.38 -1.70
N ARG A 119 -1.05 9.70 -1.07
CA ARG A 119 0.16 8.89 -1.16
C ARG A 119 0.07 7.77 -0.15
N TYR A 120 0.16 6.54 -0.60
CA TYR A 120 0.18 5.35 0.25
C TYR A 120 1.49 4.58 0.06
N GLN A 121 1.92 3.93 1.13
CA GLN A 121 3.17 3.17 1.19
C GLN A 121 2.93 1.80 1.81
N SER A 122 3.72 0.82 1.41
CA SER A 122 3.57 -0.57 1.86
C SER A 122 4.94 -1.22 2.06
N ARG A 123 5.02 -2.11 3.05
CA ARG A 123 6.21 -2.93 3.32
C ARG A 123 6.01 -4.33 2.77
N LYS A 124 7.11 -5.00 2.43
CA LYS A 124 7.09 -6.38 1.90
C LYS A 124 6.47 -7.37 2.90
N ARG A 125 6.71 -7.19 4.19
CA ARG A 125 6.13 -8.00 5.28
C ARG A 125 4.62 -7.79 5.48
N TRP A 126 4.05 -6.74 4.89
CA TRP A 126 2.62 -6.44 4.95
C TRP A 126 1.82 -7.00 3.78
N ALA A 127 2.43 -7.92 3.02
CA ALA A 127 1.71 -8.73 2.05
C ALA A 127 0.74 -9.66 2.79
N ILE A 128 -0.52 -9.65 2.39
CA ILE A 128 -1.56 -10.46 3.00
C ILE A 128 -1.49 -11.85 2.37
N PRO A 129 -1.36 -12.92 3.18
CA PRO A 129 -1.38 -14.28 2.64
C PRO A 129 -2.70 -14.54 1.94
N ARG A 130 -2.67 -15.11 0.73
CA ARG A 130 -3.87 -15.49 -0.06
C ARG A 130 -4.80 -16.52 0.60
N LYS A 131 -4.55 -16.90 1.87
CA LYS A 131 -5.38 -17.83 2.64
C LYS A 131 -6.57 -17.10 3.29
N GLY A 132 -7.43 -16.53 2.45
CA GLY A 132 -8.89 -16.67 2.58
C GLY A 132 -9.59 -16.16 3.84
N LYS A 133 -9.24 -15.00 4.40
CA LYS A 133 -10.18 -14.23 5.22
C LYS A 133 -10.13 -12.76 4.81
N ALA A 134 -11.31 -12.17 4.59
CA ALA A 134 -11.43 -10.72 4.50
C ALA A 134 -11.20 -10.18 5.91
N SER A 135 -10.01 -9.65 6.16
CA SER A 135 -9.69 -8.98 7.41
C SER A 135 -9.97 -7.48 7.24
N ASP A 136 -10.59 -6.87 8.24
CA ASP A 136 -10.68 -5.42 8.30
C ASP A 136 -9.29 -4.81 8.56
N VAL A 137 -9.11 -3.54 8.20
CA VAL A 137 -7.82 -2.86 8.29
C VAL A 137 -7.28 -2.80 9.73
N PRO A 138 -8.09 -2.51 10.77
CA PRO A 138 -7.62 -2.57 12.16
C PRO A 138 -7.08 -3.95 12.57
N ALA A 139 -7.78 -5.04 12.24
CA ALA A 139 -7.32 -6.38 12.54
C ALA A 139 -5.99 -6.70 11.82
N LEU A 140 -5.84 -6.27 10.57
CA LEU A 140 -4.59 -6.42 9.83
C LEU A 140 -3.44 -5.61 10.44
N LEU A 141 -3.70 -4.40 10.93
CA LEU A 141 -2.67 -3.59 11.60
C LEU A 141 -2.15 -4.25 12.87
N LEU A 142 -3.04 -4.88 13.65
CA LEU A 142 -2.69 -5.64 14.86
C LEU A 142 -1.95 -6.94 14.53
N GLU A 143 -2.45 -7.73 13.58
CA GLU A 143 -1.80 -8.97 13.15
C GLU A 143 -0.39 -8.69 12.62
N LEU A 144 -0.23 -7.65 11.79
CA LEU A 144 1.06 -7.28 11.23
C LEU A 144 1.99 -6.64 12.26
N SER A 145 1.47 -6.07 13.35
CA SER A 145 2.33 -5.54 14.40
C SER A 145 3.04 -6.69 15.11
N GLU A 146 2.41 -7.84 15.36
CA GLU A 146 3.07 -8.98 16.03
C GLU A 146 4.40 -9.38 15.36
N ASP A 147 4.50 -9.17 14.05
CA ASP A 147 5.70 -9.40 13.23
C ASP A 147 6.40 -8.10 12.76
N ASP A 148 5.94 -6.91 13.16
CA ASP A 148 6.45 -5.56 12.82
C ASP A 148 6.89 -4.69 14.00
N GLU A 149 8.18 -4.75 14.35
CA GLU A 149 8.79 -3.93 15.41
C GLU A 149 8.51 -2.42 15.32
N ASP A 150 8.48 -1.81 14.13
CA ASP A 150 8.21 -0.37 14.03
C ASP A 150 6.73 -0.07 14.25
N LEU A 151 5.85 -0.97 13.78
CA LEU A 151 4.41 -0.84 13.94
C LEU A 151 4.01 -1.15 15.39
N GLU A 152 4.63 -2.14 16.02
CA GLU A 152 4.54 -2.43 17.46
C GLU A 152 5.01 -1.25 18.28
N ALA A 153 6.19 -0.71 17.99
CA ALA A 153 6.69 0.46 18.70
C ALA A 153 5.69 1.62 18.59
N ALA A 154 5.10 1.84 17.43
CA ALA A 154 4.07 2.86 17.24
C ALA A 154 2.80 2.60 18.05
N PHE A 155 2.44 1.35 18.34
CA PHE A 155 1.23 1.02 19.09
C PHE A 155 1.45 0.80 20.60
N MET A 156 2.65 0.40 21.00
CA MET A 156 3.06 0.15 22.38
C MET A 156 3.58 1.40 23.10
N THR A 157 3.82 2.50 22.40
CA THR A 157 4.30 3.74 23.01
C THR A 157 3.10 4.64 23.35
N PRO A 158 2.55 4.60 24.59
CA PRO A 158 1.64 5.64 25.02
C PRO A 158 2.40 6.96 25.03
N ARG A 159 1.79 8.00 24.44
CA ARG A 159 2.22 9.37 24.65
C ARG A 159 1.93 9.73 26.10
N ASP A 160 2.97 10.11 26.84
CA ASP A 160 2.86 10.78 28.13
C ASP A 160 2.35 12.22 27.86
N ASP A 161 1.04 12.35 27.68
CA ASP A 161 0.32 13.63 27.60
C ASP A 161 -0.26 14.00 28.97
#